data_AF-A0A7L2QYA2-F1
#
_entry.id   AF-A0A7L2QYA2-F1
#
_cell.length_a   1.000
_cell.length_b   1.000
_cell.length_c   1.000
_cell.angle_alpha   90.00
_cell.angle_beta   90.00
_cell.angle_gamma   90.00
#
_symmetry.space_group_name_H-M   'P 1'
#
loop_
_entity.id
_entity.type
_entity.pdbx_description
1 polymer ?
#
loop_
_entity_poly.entity_id
_entity_poly.type
_entity_poly.pdbx_seq_one_letter_code
_entity_poly.pdbx_strand_id
1 'polypeptide(L)'
;AGHVQLDSRPILPTTGIVSYTVLIIRQSLDPAVEYKMNHQRRGVALIFNHEHFFWRLTLPDRRGTMADRNNLKSSLTDLGFEVRLFDDLKTQDVLQKIDEASKEDHSNADCFVCVFLSHGEDDHIYAYDDKIKIQTITDMFRGDKCQSLVGKPKIFIIQ
;
A
#
# COMPACT_ATOMS: atom_id res chain seq x y z
N ALA A 1 16.86 -12.67 -4.74
CA ALA A 1 16.45 -12.17 -6.07
C ALA A 1 14.93 -12.15 -6.10
N GLY A 2 14.32 -10.96 -6.01
CA GLY A 2 12.86 -10.82 -5.91
C GLY A 2 12.20 -11.07 -7.26
N HIS A 3 11.29 -12.04 -7.32
CA HIS A 3 10.38 -12.19 -8.44
C HIS A 3 9.37 -11.04 -8.42
N VAL A 4 9.41 -10.19 -9.45
CA VAL A 4 8.35 -9.21 -9.70
C VAL A 4 7.14 -9.99 -10.21
N GLN A 5 6.10 -10.08 -9.36
CA GLN A 5 4.83 -10.67 -9.75
C GLN A 5 4.07 -9.65 -10.60
N LEU A 6 3.96 -9.94 -11.90
CA LEU A 6 3.16 -9.16 -12.84
C LEU A 6 1.68 -9.31 -12.48
N ASP A 7 0.99 -8.18 -12.31
CA ASP A 7 -0.45 -8.14 -12.05
C ASP A 7 -1.25 -8.91 -13.12
N SER A 8 -2.22 -9.69 -12.66
CA SER A 8 -3.11 -10.52 -13.49
C SER A 8 -3.92 -9.65 -14.45
N ARG A 9 -3.66 -9.78 -15.75
CA ARG A 9 -4.48 -9.18 -16.83
C ARG A 9 -5.79 -9.98 -16.99
N PRO A 10 -6.90 -9.33 -17.40
CA PRO A 10 -8.15 -10.04 -17.68
C PRO A 10 -8.01 -10.95 -18.91
N ILE A 11 -8.54 -12.18 -18.81
CA ILE A 11 -8.55 -13.17 -19.89
C ILE A 11 -9.79 -12.92 -20.76
N LEU A 12 -9.60 -12.64 -22.05
CA LEU A 12 -10.67 -12.59 -23.04
C LEU A 12 -10.90 -13.99 -23.66
N PRO A 13 -12.15 -14.38 -23.98
CA PRO A 13 -12.45 -15.71 -24.50
C PRO A 13 -11.95 -15.91 -25.93
N THR A 14 -11.32 -17.07 -26.16
CA THR A 14 -10.75 -17.45 -27.44
C THR A 14 -11.80 -18.06 -28.37
N THR A 15 -12.21 -17.35 -29.41
CA THR A 15 -12.77 -17.96 -30.62
C THR A 15 -12.28 -17.22 -31.87
N GLY A 16 -11.47 -17.94 -32.67
CA GLY A 16 -11.47 -17.90 -34.14
C GLY A 16 -11.23 -16.57 -34.87
N ILE A 17 -10.03 -16.46 -35.46
CA ILE A 17 -9.69 -15.65 -36.63
C ILE A 17 -9.76 -14.13 -36.43
N VAL A 18 -8.70 -13.55 -35.86
CA VAL A 18 -8.27 -12.20 -36.25
C VAL A 18 -6.78 -12.23 -36.57
N SER A 19 -6.55 -12.09 -37.88
CA SER A 19 -5.37 -11.73 -38.67
C SER A 19 -4.20 -11.08 -37.92
N TYR A 20 -3.01 -11.23 -38.52
CA TYR A 20 -1.70 -10.61 -38.26
C TYR A 20 -1.66 -9.18 -37.68
N THR A 21 -2.75 -8.43 -37.68
CA THR A 21 -2.93 -7.13 -37.02
C THR A 21 -2.82 -7.20 -35.49
N VAL A 22 -3.18 -8.31 -34.84
CA VAL A 22 -3.07 -8.46 -33.37
C VAL A 22 -1.60 -8.55 -32.91
N LEU A 23 -0.72 -9.10 -33.77
CA LEU A 23 0.72 -9.26 -33.50
C LEU A 23 1.53 -7.96 -33.65
N ILE A 24 0.99 -6.95 -34.34
CA ILE A 24 1.65 -5.64 -34.56
C ILE A 24 1.32 -4.65 -33.44
N ILE A 25 0.39 -4.96 -32.54
CA ILE A 25 0.30 -4.27 -31.23
C ILE A 25 1.39 -4.80 -30.29
N ARG A 26 2.62 -4.92 -30.81
CA ARG A 26 3.82 -4.67 -30.01
C ARG A 26 3.74 -3.18 -29.71
N GLN A 27 3.02 -2.85 -28.63
CA GLN A 27 2.98 -1.51 -28.05
C GLN A 27 4.37 -0.92 -28.18
N SER A 28 4.49 0.19 -28.90
CA SER A 28 5.58 1.11 -28.70
C SER A 28 5.58 1.41 -27.20
N LEU A 29 6.46 0.73 -26.45
CA LEU A 29 6.69 1.02 -25.05
C LEU A 29 7.30 2.41 -25.06
N ASP A 30 6.45 3.41 -24.85
CA ASP A 30 6.94 4.75 -24.62
C ASP A 30 7.70 4.71 -23.28
N PRO A 31 9.03 4.94 -23.29
CA PRO A 31 9.83 4.88 -22.07
C PRO A 31 9.46 5.98 -21.07
N ALA A 32 8.66 6.98 -21.47
CA ALA A 32 8.17 8.08 -20.65
C ALA A 32 6.72 7.90 -20.17
N VAL A 33 6.13 6.69 -20.25
CA VAL A 33 4.78 6.46 -19.68
C VAL A 33 4.80 6.67 -18.17
N GLU A 34 3.95 7.59 -17.71
CA GLU A 34 3.74 7.91 -16.31
C GLU A 34 2.34 7.50 -15.84
N TYR A 35 2.18 7.35 -14.51
CA TYR A 35 0.86 7.17 -13.92
C TYR A 35 0.00 8.43 -14.12
N LYS A 36 -1.30 8.24 -14.33
CA LYS A 36 -2.26 9.34 -14.37
C LYS A 36 -2.51 9.85 -12.95
N MET A 37 -1.87 10.96 -12.60
CA MET A 37 -1.89 11.59 -11.28
C MET A 37 -2.74 12.88 -11.24
N ASN A 38 -3.84 12.90 -12.01
CA ASN A 38 -4.73 14.05 -12.22
C ASN A 38 -6.20 13.77 -11.83
N HIS A 39 -6.44 12.82 -10.93
CA HIS A 39 -7.76 12.62 -10.32
C HIS A 39 -8.07 13.74 -9.32
N GLN A 40 -9.30 13.74 -8.80
CA GLN A 40 -9.76 14.80 -7.88
C GLN A 40 -8.99 14.83 -6.56
N ARG A 41 -8.50 13.69 -6.07
CA ARG A 41 -7.73 13.57 -4.83
C ARG A 41 -6.41 12.88 -5.10
N ARG A 42 -5.35 13.24 -4.36
CA ARG A 42 -4.09 12.49 -4.37
C ARG A 42 -4.30 11.06 -3.84
N GLY A 43 -5.07 10.94 -2.76
CA GLY A 43 -5.40 9.68 -2.11
C GLY A 43 -5.18 9.71 -0.60
N VAL A 44 -5.34 8.54 0.02
CA VAL A 44 -5.19 8.37 1.47
C VAL A 44 -3.76 7.91 1.79
N ALA A 45 -3.21 8.44 2.87
CA ALA A 45 -1.96 7.98 3.48
C ALA A 45 -2.21 7.50 4.91
N LEU A 46 -2.03 6.21 5.16
CA LEU A 46 -2.08 5.66 6.52
C LEU A 46 -0.68 5.68 7.12
N ILE A 47 -0.55 6.11 8.36
CA ILE A 47 0.71 6.03 9.12
C ILE A 47 0.42 5.33 10.44
N PHE A 48 0.97 4.12 10.58
CA PHE A 48 0.96 3.34 11.81
C PHE A 48 2.30 3.56 12.52
N ASN A 49 2.23 4.21 13.68
CA ASN A 49 3.39 4.55 14.48
C ASN A 49 3.39 3.73 15.77
N HIS A 50 4.43 2.92 15.97
CA HIS A 50 4.61 2.11 17.16
C HIS A 50 5.85 2.59 17.92
N GLU A 51 5.61 3.24 19.05
CA GLU A 51 6.65 3.63 20.00
C GLU A 51 6.77 2.61 21.12
N HIS A 52 5.63 2.12 21.61
CA HIS A 52 5.54 1.21 22.74
C HIS A 52 5.01 -0.16 22.33
N PHE A 53 5.49 -1.19 23.03
CA PHE A 53 5.17 -2.58 22.76
C PHE A 53 4.76 -3.32 24.03
N PHE A 54 3.94 -4.35 23.87
CA PHE A 54 3.53 -5.20 24.96
C PHE A 54 4.75 -5.88 25.59
N TRP A 55 4.90 -5.76 26.92
CA TRP A 55 6.12 -6.12 27.64
C TRP A 55 6.62 -7.56 27.38
N ARG A 56 5.71 -8.50 27.07
CA ARG A 56 6.07 -9.90 26.77
C ARG A 56 6.81 -10.07 25.45
N LEU A 57 6.70 -9.11 24.54
CA LEU A 57 7.44 -9.09 23.28
C LEU A 57 8.92 -8.77 23.50
N THR A 58 9.30 -8.23 24.66
CA THR A 58 10.69 -7.89 25.01
C THR A 58 11.38 -6.95 24.00
N LEU A 59 10.59 -6.11 23.32
CA LEU A 59 11.07 -5.11 22.37
C LEU A 59 11.34 -3.77 23.07
N PRO A 60 12.41 -3.05 22.70
CA PRO A 60 12.69 -1.73 23.25
C PRO A 60 11.76 -0.66 22.68
N ASP A 61 11.48 0.39 23.45
CA ASP A 61 10.73 1.56 22.96
C ASP A 61 11.48 2.24 21.80
N ARG A 62 10.73 2.69 20.77
CA ARG A 62 11.28 3.36 19.58
C ARG A 62 11.33 4.87 19.73
N ARG A 63 12.11 5.35 20.69
CA ARG A 63 12.28 6.80 20.96
C ARG A 63 12.69 7.53 19.69
N GLY A 64 11.95 8.59 19.35
CA GLY A 64 12.17 9.39 18.14
C GLY A 64 11.17 9.11 17.03
N THR A 65 10.44 7.99 17.07
CA THR A 65 9.42 7.66 16.04
C THR A 65 8.32 8.72 15.91
N MET A 66 8.03 9.45 17.00
CA MET A 66 7.09 10.57 16.96
C MET A 66 7.56 11.72 16.06
N ALA A 67 8.88 11.96 15.97
CA ALA A 67 9.44 12.93 15.05
C ALA A 67 9.26 12.45 13.60
N ASP A 68 9.53 11.17 13.32
CA ASP A 68 9.35 10.58 11.99
C ASP A 68 7.88 10.64 11.55
N ARG A 69 6.94 10.24 12.43
CA ARG A 69 5.50 10.33 12.23
C ARG A 69 5.07 11.76 11.84
N ASN A 70 5.54 12.75 12.58
CA ASN A 70 5.15 14.15 12.35
C ASN A 70 5.77 14.71 11.06
N ASN A 71 7.02 14.36 10.76
CA ASN A 71 7.68 14.75 9.51
C ASN A 71 6.97 14.13 8.30
N LEU A 72 6.68 12.83 8.34
CA LEU A 72 5.92 12.14 7.30
C LEU A 72 4.52 12.71 7.13
N LYS A 73 3.83 13.02 8.23
CA LYS A 73 2.53 13.70 8.18
C LYS A 73 2.64 15.01 7.41
N SER A 74 3.61 15.86 7.73
CA SER A 74 3.81 17.14 7.05
C SER A 74 4.07 16.92 5.56
N SER A 75 5.08 16.11 5.21
CA SER A 75 5.46 15.89 3.81
C SER A 75 4.35 15.26 2.98
N LEU A 76 3.61 14.30 3.51
CA LEU A 76 2.50 13.68 2.78
C LEU A 76 1.29 14.62 2.66
N THR A 77 1.04 15.45 3.67
CA THR A 77 0.01 16.50 3.58
C THR A 77 0.38 17.53 2.50
N ASP A 78 1.65 17.94 2.44
CA ASP A 78 2.16 18.89 1.43
C ASP A 78 2.07 18.31 0.01
N LEU A 79 2.18 16.99 -0.14
CA LEU A 79 1.96 16.26 -1.40
C LEU A 79 0.47 16.07 -1.76
N GLY A 80 -0.44 16.51 -0.89
CA GLY A 80 -1.90 16.51 -1.08
C GLY A 80 -2.62 15.26 -0.58
N PHE A 81 -1.97 14.39 0.20
CA PHE A 81 -2.62 13.21 0.77
C PHE A 81 -3.53 13.55 1.94
N GLU A 82 -4.60 12.77 2.08
CA GLU A 82 -5.37 12.69 3.32
C GLU A 82 -4.63 11.78 4.32
N VAL A 83 -3.90 12.37 5.26
CA VAL A 83 -3.08 11.62 6.22
C VAL A 83 -3.89 11.19 7.44
N ARG A 84 -3.87 9.89 7.75
CA ARG A 84 -4.50 9.30 8.93
C ARG A 84 -3.43 8.65 9.81
N LEU A 85 -3.37 9.05 11.08
CA LEU A 85 -2.35 8.63 12.03
C LEU A 85 -2.93 7.67 13.05
N PHE A 86 -2.17 6.62 13.37
CA PHE A 86 -2.54 5.62 14.36
C PHE A 86 -1.33 5.30 15.23
N ASP A 87 -1.48 5.41 16.55
CA ASP A 87 -0.40 5.22 17.51
C ASP A 87 -0.64 3.96 18.35
N ASP A 88 0.38 3.11 18.46
CA ASP A 88 0.42 1.92 19.33
C ASP A 88 -0.82 1.01 19.24
N LEU A 89 -1.36 0.85 18.02
CA LEU A 89 -2.50 -0.03 17.80
C LEU A 89 -2.15 -1.50 18.00
N LYS A 90 -3.13 -2.27 18.48
CA LYS A 90 -3.04 -3.73 18.50
C LYS A 90 -3.17 -4.30 17.10
N THR A 91 -2.74 -5.55 16.95
CA THR A 91 -2.78 -6.29 15.69
C THR A 91 -4.16 -6.29 15.05
N GLN A 92 -5.20 -6.56 15.84
CA GLN A 92 -6.58 -6.56 15.36
C GLN A 92 -7.01 -5.18 14.83
N ASP A 93 -6.66 -4.12 15.55
CA ASP A 93 -7.05 -2.75 15.19
C ASP A 93 -6.29 -2.27 13.94
N VAL A 94 -5.00 -2.61 13.82
CA VAL A 94 -4.20 -2.36 12.61
C VAL A 94 -4.85 -3.04 11.40
N LEU A 95 -5.13 -4.34 11.50
CA LEU A 95 -5.76 -5.09 10.41
C LEU A 95 -7.14 -4.54 10.06
N GLN A 96 -7.93 -4.13 11.06
CA GLN A 96 -9.22 -3.48 10.84
C GLN A 96 -9.07 -2.17 10.07
N LYS A 97 -8.14 -1.28 10.46
CA LYS A 97 -7.93 0.00 9.76
C LYS A 97 -7.45 -0.17 8.33
N ILE A 98 -6.64 -1.18 8.08
CA ILE A 98 -6.17 -1.50 6.74
C ILE A 98 -7.32 -2.09 5.90
N ASP A 99 -8.12 -3.00 6.46
CA ASP A 99 -9.27 -3.58 5.79
C ASP A 99 -10.32 -2.51 5.44
N GLU A 100 -10.63 -1.61 6.37
CA GLU A 100 -11.47 -0.42 6.15
C GLU A 100 -10.95 0.39 4.96
N ALA A 101 -9.67 0.76 4.96
CA ALA A 101 -9.08 1.54 3.87
C ALA A 101 -9.04 0.78 2.54
N SER A 102 -8.87 -0.55 2.56
CA SER A 102 -8.87 -1.37 1.33
C SER A 102 -10.25 -1.44 0.67
N LYS A 103 -11.33 -1.28 1.45
CA LYS A 103 -12.73 -1.31 1.00
C LYS A 103 -13.29 0.06 0.65
N GLU A 104 -12.56 1.14 0.94
CA GLU A 104 -12.93 2.49 0.51
C GLU A 104 -12.91 2.65 -1.01
N ASP A 105 -13.66 3.63 -1.52
CA ASP A 105 -13.64 3.97 -2.93
C ASP A 105 -12.47 4.91 -3.28
N HIS A 106 -11.48 4.35 -3.99
CA HIS A 106 -10.31 5.05 -4.51
C HIS A 106 -10.46 5.46 -5.98
N SER A 107 -11.64 5.35 -6.58
CA SER A 107 -11.89 5.68 -8.00
C SER A 107 -11.42 7.09 -8.36
N ASN A 108 -11.64 8.06 -7.46
CA ASN A 108 -11.26 9.46 -7.60
C ASN A 108 -9.91 9.82 -6.94
N ALA A 109 -9.14 8.83 -6.48
CA ALA A 109 -7.80 9.01 -5.92
C ALA A 109 -6.71 8.69 -6.96
N ASP A 110 -5.56 9.35 -6.90
CA ASP A 110 -4.42 9.01 -7.77
C ASP A 110 -3.70 7.74 -7.32
N CYS A 111 -3.48 7.59 -6.02
CA CYS A 111 -2.67 6.52 -5.44
C CYS A 111 -3.02 6.26 -3.97
N PHE A 112 -2.36 5.27 -3.37
CA PHE A 112 -2.48 4.93 -1.95
C PHE A 112 -1.11 4.79 -1.31
N VAL A 113 -0.97 5.28 -0.07
CA VAL A 113 0.25 5.16 0.75
C VAL A 113 -0.08 4.52 2.09
N CYS A 114 0.74 3.58 2.52
CA CYS A 114 0.69 2.99 3.86
C CYS A 114 2.10 2.94 4.45
N VAL A 115 2.26 3.51 5.65
CA VAL A 115 3.54 3.61 6.34
C VAL A 115 3.47 2.88 7.67
N PHE A 116 4.47 2.04 7.95
CA PHE A 116 4.68 1.43 9.26
C PHE A 116 6.00 1.90 9.83
N LEU A 117 5.93 2.50 11.03
CA LEU A 117 7.08 2.85 11.86
C LEU A 117 7.06 1.89 13.06
N SER A 118 7.82 0.79 12.99
CA SER A 118 7.80 -0.25 14.02
C SER A 118 9.08 -1.09 14.04
N HIS A 119 9.15 -2.07 14.94
CA HIS A 119 10.11 -3.16 14.81
C HIS A 119 9.65 -4.13 13.73
N GLY A 120 10.60 -4.83 13.11
CA GLY A 120 10.34 -5.89 12.14
C GLY A 120 11.17 -7.13 12.42
N GLU A 121 10.66 -8.29 12.03
CA GLU A 121 11.35 -9.57 12.05
C GLU A 121 10.99 -10.31 10.77
N ASP A 122 11.98 -10.64 9.94
CA ASP A 122 11.81 -11.28 8.63
C ASP A 122 10.77 -10.58 7.74
N ASP A 123 9.64 -11.25 7.45
CA ASP A 123 8.51 -10.77 6.66
C ASP A 123 7.34 -10.25 7.51
N HIS A 124 7.62 -9.92 8.78
CA HIS A 124 6.65 -9.40 9.73
C HIS A 124 7.02 -8.02 10.26
N ILE A 125 5.99 -7.28 10.64
CA ILE A 125 6.08 -6.03 11.39
C ILE A 125 5.38 -6.20 12.74
N TYR A 126 5.88 -5.58 13.78
CA TYR A 126 5.21 -5.62 15.09
C TYR A 126 4.10 -4.58 15.17
N ALA A 127 2.93 -4.99 15.64
CA ALA A 127 1.96 -4.08 16.24
C ALA A 127 2.24 -4.00 17.75
N TYR A 128 1.33 -3.40 18.53
CA TYR A 128 1.52 -3.29 19.98
C TYR A 128 1.66 -4.66 20.67
N ASP A 129 0.84 -5.65 20.29
CA ASP A 129 0.68 -6.91 21.03
C ASP A 129 1.25 -8.15 20.33
N ASP A 130 1.33 -8.17 19.00
CA ASP A 130 1.87 -9.28 18.22
C ASP A 130 2.38 -8.82 16.84
N LYS A 131 2.93 -9.73 16.06
CA LYS A 131 3.46 -9.46 14.72
C LYS A 131 2.44 -9.72 13.62
N ILE A 132 2.49 -8.90 12.58
CA ILE A 132 1.65 -8.98 11.37
C ILE A 132 2.54 -9.28 10.19
N LYS A 133 2.16 -10.30 9.41
CA LYS A 133 2.84 -10.62 8.16
C LYS A 133 2.59 -9.51 7.13
N ILE A 134 3.64 -8.95 6.55
CA ILE A 134 3.54 -7.85 5.56
C ILE A 134 2.65 -8.26 4.39
N GLN A 135 2.76 -9.52 3.95
CA GLN A 135 1.93 -10.05 2.88
C GLN A 135 0.42 -9.94 3.17
N THR A 136 -0.01 -10.18 4.41
CA THR A 136 -1.42 -10.05 4.81
C THR A 136 -1.94 -8.65 4.56
N ILE A 137 -1.08 -7.63 4.79
CA ILE A 137 -1.40 -6.23 4.58
C ILE A 137 -1.48 -5.90 3.09
N THR A 138 -0.45 -6.26 2.33
CA THR A 138 -0.38 -5.94 0.89
C THR A 138 -1.44 -6.70 0.09
N ASP A 139 -1.79 -7.91 0.51
CA ASP A 139 -2.78 -8.76 -0.17
C ASP A 139 -4.20 -8.18 -0.15
N MET A 140 -4.51 -7.26 0.77
CA MET A 140 -5.81 -6.57 0.81
C MET A 140 -5.95 -5.53 -0.32
N PHE A 141 -4.84 -5.02 -0.86
CA PHE A 141 -4.85 -4.02 -1.93
C PHE A 141 -4.55 -4.60 -3.33
N ARG A 142 -4.55 -5.92 -3.46
CA ARG A 142 -4.41 -6.58 -4.76
C ARG A 142 -5.60 -6.24 -5.66
N GLY A 143 -5.37 -6.24 -6.97
CA GLY A 143 -6.37 -5.82 -7.95
C GLY A 143 -7.68 -6.61 -7.87
N ASP A 144 -7.63 -7.89 -7.49
CA ASP A 144 -8.84 -8.72 -7.29
C ASP A 144 -9.67 -8.33 -6.07
N LYS A 145 -9.07 -7.70 -5.05
CA LYS A 145 -9.73 -7.31 -3.80
C LYS A 145 -10.05 -5.82 -3.71
N CYS A 146 -9.18 -4.96 -4.26
CA CYS A 146 -9.35 -3.51 -4.28
C CYS A 146 -9.34 -3.00 -5.73
N GLN A 147 -10.49 -3.14 -6.39
CA GLN A 147 -10.65 -2.80 -7.83
C GLN A 147 -10.41 -1.32 -8.12
N SER A 148 -10.75 -0.43 -7.19
CA SER A 148 -10.62 1.03 -7.34
C SER A 148 -9.15 1.52 -7.39
N LEU A 149 -8.18 0.67 -6.98
CA LEU A 149 -6.74 0.91 -7.06
C LEU A 149 -6.02 0.11 -8.17
N VAL A 150 -6.76 -0.58 -9.05
CA VAL A 150 -6.17 -1.27 -10.22
C VAL A 150 -5.53 -0.25 -11.15
N GLY A 151 -4.28 -0.50 -11.56
CA GLY A 151 -3.51 0.42 -12.39
C GLY A 151 -3.02 1.69 -11.69
N LYS A 152 -3.27 1.84 -10.38
CA LYS A 152 -2.81 2.96 -9.56
C LYS A 152 -1.66 2.56 -8.63
N PRO A 153 -0.73 3.47 -8.29
CA PRO A 153 0.36 3.16 -7.37
C PRO A 153 -0.14 2.82 -5.96
N LYS A 154 0.44 1.77 -5.37
CA LYS A 154 0.22 1.32 -4.00
C LYS A 154 1.57 1.27 -3.31
N ILE A 155 1.84 2.24 -2.44
CA ILE A 155 3.16 2.48 -1.88
C ILE A 155 3.16 2.06 -0.41
N PHE A 156 4.06 1.13 -0.06
CA PHE A 156 4.26 0.69 1.31
C PHE A 156 5.66 1.10 1.77
N ILE A 157 5.74 1.85 2.87
CA ILE A 157 7.00 2.30 3.49
C ILE A 157 7.09 1.64 4.86
N ILE A 158 8.20 0.95 5.15
CA ILE A 158 8.40 0.20 6.39
C ILE A 158 9.73 0.64 7.00
N GLN A 159 9.71 1.11 8.25
CA GLN A 159 10.85 1.64 9.01
C GLN A 159 10.87 1.12 10.44
#